data_AF-A0ABD6EGU0-F1
#
_entry.id   AF-A0ABD6EGU0-F1
#
_cell.length_a   1.000
_cell.length_b   1.000
_cell.length_c   1.000
_cell.angle_alpha   90.00
_cell.angle_beta   90.00
_cell.angle_gamma   90.00
#
_symmetry.space_group_name_H-M   'P 1'
#
loop_
_entity.id
_entity.type
_entity.pdbx_description
1 polymer ?
#
loop_
_entity_poly.entity_id
_entity_poly.type
_entity_poly.pdbx_seq_one_letter_code
_entity_poly.pdbx_strand_id
1 'polypeptide(L)' 'HDASTYTVDIPLNQKDVDFEGGGVRYVRYNCTVPANEIGHAAMFPGRLTHLHEGLLVTKGVRYIAVSFLNP' A
#
# COMPACT_ATOMS: atom_id res chain seq x y z
N HIS A 1 11.44 1.37 -4.43
CA HIS A 1 11.09 0.23 -5.32
C HIS A 1 11.21 -1.03 -4.52
N ASP A 2 10.40 -2.02 -4.85
CA ASP A 2 10.43 -3.32 -4.19
C ASP A 2 11.35 -4.27 -4.95
N ALA A 3 11.95 -5.21 -4.23
CA ALA A 3 12.72 -6.30 -4.82
C ALA A 3 11.77 -7.42 -5.30
N SER A 4 10.90 -7.11 -6.26
CA SER A 4 9.89 -8.02 -6.81
C SER A 4 9.59 -7.70 -8.28
N THR A 5 9.13 -8.70 -9.04
CA THR A 5 8.48 -8.47 -10.33
C THR A 5 7.15 -7.74 -10.10
N TYR A 6 6.37 -8.20 -9.13
CA TYR A 6 5.15 -7.54 -8.67
C TYR A 6 4.99 -7.72 -7.16
N THR A 7 4.34 -6.74 -6.54
CA THR A 7 4.02 -6.71 -5.12
C THR A 7 2.51 -6.85 -4.94
N VAL A 8 2.11 -7.54 -3.87
CA VAL A 8 0.73 -7.59 -3.38
C VAL A 8 0.69 -6.94 -2.01
N ASP A 9 -0.20 -5.97 -1.82
CA ASP A 9 -0.45 -5.25 -0.55
C ASP A 9 -1.94 -5.36 -0.19
N ILE A 10 -2.24 -5.87 1.01
CA ILE A 10 -3.59 -6.12 1.51
C ILE A 10 -3.77 -5.42 2.86
N PRO A 11 -4.75 -4.50 3.01
CA PRO A 11 -5.09 -3.91 4.28
C PRO A 11 -5.83 -4.91 5.17
N LEU A 12 -5.44 -4.95 6.45
CA LEU A 12 -5.92 -5.93 7.44
C LEU A 12 -6.88 -5.33 8.47
N ASN A 13 -7.06 -4.01 8.49
CA ASN A 13 -7.93 -3.32 9.44
C ASN A 13 -8.55 -2.04 8.87
N GLN A 14 -9.52 -1.46 9.57
CA GLN A 14 -10.46 -0.48 9.03
C GLN A 14 -9.97 0.96 9.24
N LYS A 15 -9.90 1.74 8.15
CA LYS A 15 -9.66 3.18 8.23
C LYS A 15 -10.84 3.89 8.89
N ASP A 16 -10.54 4.94 9.65
CA ASP A 16 -11.47 5.76 10.42
C ASP A 16 -12.15 5.03 11.61
N VAL A 17 -11.79 3.76 11.85
CA VAL A 17 -12.16 2.98 13.06
C VAL A 17 -10.90 2.63 13.85
N ASP A 18 -9.91 2.00 13.20
CA ASP A 18 -8.68 1.53 13.84
C ASP A 18 -7.50 2.50 13.65
N PHE A 19 -7.53 3.30 12.58
CA PHE A 19 -6.48 4.27 12.24
C PHE A 19 -6.99 5.44 11.38
N GLU A 20 -6.26 6.56 11.40
CA GLU A 20 -6.49 7.72 10.52
C GLU A 20 -5.24 7.98 9.66
N GLY A 21 -5.41 8.63 8.49
CA GLY A 21 -4.34 8.86 7.53
C GLY A 21 -4.01 7.62 6.68
N GLY A 22 -2.73 7.43 6.36
CA GLY A 22 -2.23 6.25 5.64
C GLY A 22 -2.58 6.20 4.14
N GLY A 23 -2.31 5.04 3.55
CA GLY A 23 -2.44 4.79 2.11
C GLY A 23 -1.09 4.68 1.41
N VAL A 24 -1.13 4.56 0.09
CA VAL A 24 0.07 4.51 -0.75
C VAL A 24 -0.06 5.52 -1.88
N ARG A 25 1.02 6.22 -2.20
CA ARG A 25 1.07 7.11 -3.37
C ARG A 25 2.06 6.58 -4.39
N TYR A 26 1.59 6.40 -5.62
CA TYR A 26 2.45 6.07 -6.75
C TYR A 26 2.91 7.36 -7.44
N VAL A 27 4.16 7.74 -7.16
CA VAL A 27 4.73 9.07 -7.44
C VAL A 27 4.63 9.43 -8.91
N ARG A 28 5.02 8.50 -9.80
CA ARG A 28 5.02 8.70 -11.25
C ARG A 28 3.64 9.03 -11.83
N TYR A 29 2.59 8.55 -11.18
CA TYR A 29 1.21 8.67 -11.66
C TYR A 29 0.42 9.76 -10.94
N ASN A 30 1.02 10.41 -9.94
CA ASN A 30 0.31 11.30 -9.01
C ASN A 30 -1.01 10.69 -8.50
N CYS A 31 -0.99 9.38 -8.24
CA CYS A 31 -2.15 8.60 -7.85
C CYS A 31 -1.99 8.15 -6.40
N THR A 32 -2.97 8.48 -5.57
CA THR A 32 -3.03 8.05 -4.17
C THR A 32 -4.14 7.02 -4.01
N VAL A 33 -3.76 5.82 -3.56
CA VAL A 33 -4.71 4.78 -3.21
C VAL A 33 -4.83 4.75 -1.69
N PRO A 34 -6.04 4.95 -1.13
CA PRO A 34 -6.23 4.95 0.31
C PRO A 34 -6.01 3.57 0.95
N ALA A 35 -6.16 2.49 0.16
CA ALA A 35 -5.94 1.09 0.56
C ALA A 35 -6.60 0.79 1.92
N ASN A 36 -7.90 1.07 1.99
CA ASN A 36 -8.72 1.06 3.21
C ASN A 36 -9.89 0.06 3.17
N GLU A 37 -10.07 -0.67 2.06
CA GLU A 37 -11.07 -1.71 1.94
C GLU A 37 -10.47 -3.05 2.38
N ILE A 38 -10.87 -3.53 3.57
CA ILE A 38 -10.28 -4.72 4.20
C ILE A 38 -10.35 -5.93 3.26
N GLY A 39 -9.23 -6.63 3.11
CA GLY A 39 -9.14 -7.84 2.28
C GLY A 39 -9.02 -7.59 0.77
N HIS A 40 -9.16 -6.35 0.29
CA HIS A 40 -8.91 -6.02 -1.11
C HIS A 40 -7.41 -5.89 -1.38
N ALA A 41 -6.93 -6.58 -2.42
CA ALA A 41 -5.51 -6.57 -2.77
C ALA A 41 -5.19 -5.48 -3.80
N ALA A 42 -4.24 -4.62 -3.46
CA ALA A 42 -3.50 -3.85 -4.46
C ALA A 42 -2.39 -4.73 -5.05
N MET A 43 -2.30 -4.82 -6.37
CA MET A 43 -1.24 -5.53 -7.08
C MET A 43 -0.57 -4.61 -8.09
N PHE A 44 0.76 -4.49 -8.04
CA PHE A 44 1.51 -3.56 -8.89
C PHE A 44 2.95 -4.04 -9.17
N PRO A 45 3.58 -3.65 -10.30
CA PRO A 45 4.99 -3.94 -10.58
C PRO A 45 5.96 -3.40 -9.51
N GLY A 46 6.86 -4.23 -8.97
CA GLY A 46 7.76 -3.82 -7.88
C GLY A 46 8.92 -2.91 -8.32
N ARG A 47 9.41 -3.12 -9.55
CA ARG A 47 10.55 -2.39 -10.13
C ARG A 47 10.14 -1.44 -11.26
N LEU A 48 11.04 -0.50 -11.54
CA LEU A 48 11.03 0.44 -12.67
C LEU A 48 9.89 1.47 -12.68
N THR A 49 8.63 1.03 -12.67
CA THR A 49 7.48 1.89 -13.05
C THR A 49 6.66 2.41 -11.88
N HIS A 50 6.56 1.68 -10.77
CA HIS A 50 5.71 2.03 -9.62
C HIS A 50 6.56 2.40 -8.39
N LEU A 51 7.38 3.44 -8.55
CA LEU A 51 7.95 4.10 -7.37
C LEU A 51 6.80 4.60 -6.50
N HIS A 52 6.78 4.17 -5.25
CA HIS A 52 5.70 4.47 -4.32
C HIS A 52 6.23 4.87 -2.95
N GLU A 53 5.38 5.57 -2.21
CA GLU A 53 5.61 5.97 -0.81
C GLU A 53 4.41 5.55 0.04
N GLY A 54 4.69 5.03 1.24
CA GLY A 54 3.68 4.83 2.27
C GLY A 54 3.36 6.16 2.92
N LEU A 55 2.08 6.54 2.91
CA LEU A 55 1.63 7.79 3.54
C LEU A 55 1.55 7.63 5.07
N LEU A 56 1.76 8.74 5.77
CA LEU A 56 1.80 8.77 7.23
C LEU A 56 0.44 8.36 7.83
N VAL A 57 0.48 7.43 8.78
CA VAL A 57 -0.64 7.17 9.71
C VAL A 57 -0.59 8.24 10.79
N THR A 58 -1.65 9.04 10.91
CA THR A 58 -1.68 10.21 11.82
C THR A 58 -2.21 9.85 13.20
N LYS A 59 -2.93 8.74 13.32
CA LYS A 59 -3.51 8.24 14.58
C LYS A 59 -3.82 6.75 14.47
N GLY A 60 -3.77 6.03 15.59
CA GLY A 60 -4.07 4.60 15.65
C GLY A 60 -2.95 3.75 15.02
N VAL A 61 -3.30 2.54 14.58
CA VAL A 61 -2.33 1.58 13.99
C VAL A 61 -2.92 0.97 12.73
N ARG A 62 -2.18 1.05 11.61
CA ARG A 62 -2.55 0.42 10.34
C ARG A 62 -1.78 -0.88 10.16
N TYR A 63 -2.49 -1.98 9.91
CA TYR A 63 -1.89 -3.27 9.60
C TYR A 63 -2.07 -3.59 8.11
N ILE A 64 -0.99 -4.04 7.48
CA ILE A 64 -0.97 -4.47 6.08
C ILE A 64 -0.20 -5.77 5.96
N ALA A 65 -0.63 -6.64 5.04
CA ALA A 65 0.13 -7.81 4.61
C ALA A 65 0.72 -7.53 3.23
N VAL A 66 2.05 -7.59 3.13
CA VAL A 66 2.78 -7.33 1.88
C VAL A 66 3.58 -8.56 1.48
N SER A 67 3.55 -8.91 0.19
CA SER A 67 4.38 -9.98 -0.37
C SER A 67 5.10 -9.52 -1.64
N PHE A 68 6.40 -9.82 -1.70
CA PHE A 68 7.27 -9.56 -2.84
C PHE A 68 7.42 -10.85 -3.66
N LEU A 69 6.80 -10.88 -4.84
CA LEU A 69 6.66 -12.09 -5.64
C LEU A 69 7.56 -12.02 -6.90
N ASN A 70 8.18 -13.15 -7.22
CA ASN A 70 9.25 -13.26 -8.23
C ASN A 70 10.34 -12.20 -8.03
N PRO A 71 11.16 -12.33 -6.96
CA PRO A 71 12.23 -11.38 -6.62
C PRO A 71 13.40 -11.36 -7.63
#